data_AF-A0A8T5MVA3-F1
#
_entry.id   AF-A0A8T5MVA3-F1
#
_cell.length_a   1.000
_cell.length_b   1.000
_cell.length_c   1.000
_cell.angle_alpha   90.00
_cell.angle_beta   90.00
_cell.angle_gamma   90.00
#
_symmetry.space_group_name_H-M   'P 1'
#
loop_
_entity.id
_entity.type
_entity.pdbx_description
1 polymer ?
#
loop_
_entity_poly.entity_id
_entity_poly.type
_entity_poly.pdbx_seq_one_letter_code
_entity_poly.pdbx_strand_id
1 'polypeptide(L)' 'MRFRTKLWKRSKMSFETTVPHIVLLNLDPESKKYNVIWEYDDRSDRWTVSLKEIQVG' A
#
# COMPACT_ATOMS: atom_id res chain seq x y z
N MET A 1 17.70 5.13 8.39
CA MET A 1 16.34 5.02 8.96
C MET A 1 15.69 3.74 8.43
N ARG A 2 15.58 2.67 9.23
CA ARG A 2 14.87 1.44 8.80
C ARG A 2 13.39 1.62 9.16
N PHE A 3 12.58 1.98 8.18
CA PHE A 3 11.13 1.95 8.36
C PHE A 3 10.70 0.48 8.43
N ARG A 4 10.46 -0.02 9.65
CA ARG A 4 9.77 -1.29 9.87
C ARG A 4 8.29 -1.00 9.83
N THR A 5 7.68 -1.02 8.65
CA THR A 5 6.22 -0.94 8.52
C THR A 5 5.63 -2.15 9.24
N LYS A 6 4.96 -1.91 10.37
CA LYS A 6 4.26 -2.96 11.12
C LYS A 6 2.92 -3.20 10.42
N LEU A 7 2.68 -4.43 9.97
CA LEU A 7 1.35 -4.89 9.60
C LEU A 7 0.60 -5.25 10.88
N TRP A 8 -0.48 -4.53 11.16
CA TRP A 8 -1.35 -4.76 12.30
C TRP A 8 -2.44 -5.74 11.89
N LYS A 9 -2.61 -6.84 12.62
CA LYS A 9 -3.66 -7.81 12.33
C LYS A 9 -5.02 -7.23 12.72
N ARG A 10 -5.95 -7.07 11.77
CA ARG A 10 -7.32 -6.62 12.02
C ARG A 10 -8.31 -7.77 12.18
N SER A 11 -8.14 -8.85 11.43
CA SER A 11 -8.97 -10.07 11.55
C SER A 11 -8.15 -11.32 11.23
N LYS A 12 -8.80 -12.49 11.17
CA LYS A 12 -8.13 -13.75 10.79
C LYS A 12 -7.49 -13.69 9.40
N MET A 13 -8.04 -12.88 8.51
CA MET A 13 -7.68 -12.77 7.08
C MET A 13 -7.33 -11.32 6.65
N SER A 14 -7.46 -10.34 7.55
CA SER A 14 -7.29 -8.92 7.23
C SER A 14 -6.18 -8.31 8.08
N PHE A 15 -5.34 -7.52 7.42
CA PHE A 15 -4.27 -6.76 8.03
C PHE A 15 -4.42 -5.29 7.63
N GLU A 16 -4.03 -4.41 8.54
CA GLU A 16 -3.92 -2.98 8.35
C GLU A 16 -2.43 -2.62 8.33
N THR A 17 -2.09 -1.60 7.54
CA THR A 17 -0.73 -1.08 7.48
C THR A 17 -0.78 0.43 7.45
N THR A 18 0.21 1.05 8.07
CA THR A 18 0.40 2.49 7.94
C THR A 18 1.18 2.77 6.67
N VAL A 19 0.53 3.41 5.69
CA VAL A 19 1.23 3.93 4.52
C VAL A 19 1.80 5.30 4.89
N PRO A 20 3.13 5.53 4.78
CA PRO A 20 3.72 6.82 5.05
C PRO A 20 3.08 7.90 4.16
N HIS A 21 2.66 9.02 4.77
CA HIS A 21 1.96 10.10 4.07
C HIS A 21 2.74 10.62 2.85
N ILE A 22 4.09 10.62 2.91
CA ILE A 22 4.95 11.02 1.79
C ILE A 22 4.65 10.25 0.49
N VAL A 23 4.24 8.98 0.58
CA VAL A 23 3.89 8.13 -0.58
C VAL A 23 2.58 8.58 -1.23
N LEU A 24 1.71 9.24 -0.45
CA LEU A 24 0.40 9.72 -0.87
C LEU A 24 0.43 11.14 -1.44
N LEU A 25 1.52 11.90 -1.26
CA LEU A 25 1.59 13.32 -1.64
C LEU A 25 1.35 13.58 -3.14
N ASN A 26 1.65 12.61 -3.99
CA ASN A 26 1.44 12.72 -5.44
C ASN A 26 0.11 12.12 -5.90
N LEU A 27 -0.75 11.69 -4.97
CA LEU A 27 -2.07 11.15 -5.26
C LEU A 27 -3.13 12.21 -4.95
N ASP A 28 -4.26 12.11 -5.64
CA ASP A 28 -5.46 12.91 -5.37
C ASP A 28 -6.56 11.99 -4.83
N PRO A 29 -6.50 11.59 -3.54
CA PRO A 29 -7.46 10.67 -2.95
C PRO A 29 -8.84 11.29 -2.74
N GLU A 30 -8.99 12.61 -2.84
CA GLU A 30 -10.28 13.29 -2.72
C GLU A 30 -11.13 13.10 -3.98
N SER A 31 -10.50 13.19 -5.15
CA SER A 31 -11.20 13.08 -6.44
C SER A 31 -11.11 11.69 -7.07
N LYS A 32 -10.11 10.89 -6.69
CA LYS A 32 -9.79 9.61 -7.36
C LYS A 32 -9.73 8.45 -6.39
N LYS A 33 -10.06 7.26 -6.89
CA LYS A 33 -9.92 6.00 -6.16
C LYS A 33 -8.67 5.27 -6.63
N TYR A 34 -7.98 4.64 -5.68
CA TYR A 34 -6.76 3.89 -5.96
C TYR A 34 -6.85 2.50 -5.35
N ASN A 35 -6.39 1.49 -6.10
CA ASN A 35 -6.09 0.18 -5.58
C ASN A 35 -4.70 0.18 -4.95
N VAL A 36 -4.59 -0.40 -3.75
CA VAL A 36 -3.30 -0.68 -3.11
C VAL A 36 -2.94 -2.12 -3.41
N ILE A 37 -1.84 -2.34 -4.10
CA ILE A 37 -1.39 -3.67 -4.51
C ILE A 37 -0.10 -4.00 -3.76
N TRP A 38 -0.10 -5.14 -3.08
CA TRP A 38 1.06 -5.70 -2.40
C TRP A 38 1.57 -6.88 -3.21
N GLU A 39 2.82 -6.79 -3.65
CA GLU A 39 3.47 -7.85 -4.43
C GLU A 39 4.72 -8.31 -3.66
N TYR A 40 4.84 -9.63 -3.50
CA TYR A 40 6.05 -10.23 -2.97
C TYR A 40 6.94 -10.65 -4.13
N ASP A 41 8.14 -10.10 -4.18
CA ASP A 41 9.19 -10.53 -5.08
C ASP A 41 10.07 -11.53 -4.34
N ASP A 42 9.96 -12.80 -4.72
CA ASP A 42 10.69 -13.92 -4.12
C ASP A 42 12.19 -13.88 -4.44
N ARG A 43 12.58 -13.29 -5.58
CA ARG A 43 13.97 -13.18 -6.01
C ARG A 43 14.76 -12.23 -5.13
N SER A 44 14.13 -11.14 -4.73
CA SER A 44 14.74 -10.13 -3.87
C SER A 44 14.34 -10.23 -2.41
N ASP A 45 13.46 -11.18 -2.07
CA ASP A 45 12.83 -11.38 -0.75
C ASP A 45 12.26 -10.07 -0.19
N ARG A 46 11.44 -9.39 -1.00
CA ARG A 46 10.90 -8.06 -0.66
C ARG A 46 9.44 -7.95 -0.99
N TRP A 47 8.73 -7.26 -0.12
CA TRP A 47 7.39 -6.77 -0.40
C TRP A 47 7.47 -5.38 -1.04
N THR A 48 6.77 -5.23 -2.15
CA THR A 48 6.56 -3.96 -2.85
C THR A 48 5.11 -3.54 -2.72
N VAL A 49 4.89 -2.25 -2.50
CA VAL A 49 3.55 -1.64 -2.51
C VAL A 49 3.44 -0.73 -3.72
N SER A 50 2.35 -0.87 -4.48
CA SER A 50 2.02 0.03 -5.59
C SER A 50 0.59 0.56 -5.45
N LEU A 51 0.38 1.78 -5.94
CA LEU A 51 -0.89 2.48 -5.91
C LEU A 51 -1.32 2.68 -7.37
N LYS A 52 -2.43 2.06 -7.78
CA LYS A 52 -2.96 2.15 -9.16
C LYS A 52 -4.30 2.84 -9.15
N GLU A 53 -4.43 3.92 -9.92
CA GLU A 53 -5.69 4.63 -10.10
C GLU A 53 -6.75 3.70 -10.70
N ILE A 54 -7.95 3.75 -10.15
CA ILE A 54 -9.11 3.04 -10.68
C ILE A 54 -9.78 3.99 -11.66
N GLN A 55 -9.66 3.72 -12.97
CA GLN A 55 -10.47 4.43 -13.95
C GLN A 55 -11.93 4.02 -13.77
N VAL A 56 -12.76 4.96 -13.35
CA VAL A 56 -14.22 4.82 -13.41
C VAL A 56 -14.60 5.14 -14.84
N GLY A 57 -15.03 4.13 -15.59
CA GLY A 57 -15.57 4.29 -16.94
C GLY A 57 -16.91 5.01 -16.94
#